data_AF-G2ZPZ7-F1
#
_entry.id   AF-G2ZPZ7-F1
#
_cell.length_a   1.000
_cell.length_b   1.000
_cell.length_c   1.000
_cell.angle_alpha   90.00
_cell.angle_beta   90.00
_cell.angle_gamma   90.00
#
_symmetry.space_group_name_H-M   'P 1'
#
loop_
_entity.id
_entity.type
_entity.pdbx_description
1 polymer ?
#
loop_
_entity_poly.entity_id
_entity_poly.type
_entity_poly.pdbx_seq_one_letter_code
_entity_poly.pdbx_strand_id
1 'polypeptide(L)'
;MDSFDAALLRLKQQLKVTEDKEVAARLGLSASALNMRKKRGNFPTKEVFALAAQSPELGVDPDWVVTGTSSRMETDDKEEAYLMQCYRLLSQHDKGMLLKIAATMADVANLSGEEIERRLGNYNAGRKKGKK
;
A
#
# COMPACT_ATOMS: atom_id res chain seq x y z
N MET A 1 -4.65 -3.99 -14.26
CA MET A 1 -5.52 -3.23 -13.34
C MET A 1 -6.61 -4.18 -12.93
N ASP A 2 -6.82 -4.39 -11.62
CA ASP A 2 -7.81 -5.35 -11.15
C ASP A 2 -9.23 -4.85 -11.44
N SER A 3 -10.21 -5.77 -11.53
CA SER A 3 -11.58 -5.42 -11.91
C SER A 3 -12.25 -4.52 -10.87
N PHE A 4 -13.17 -3.64 -11.32
CA PHE A 4 -13.91 -2.75 -10.42
C PHE A 4 -14.61 -3.54 -9.31
N ASP A 5 -15.21 -4.69 -9.63
CA ASP A 5 -15.90 -5.55 -8.67
C ASP A 5 -14.95 -6.16 -7.65
N ALA A 6 -13.76 -6.62 -8.06
CA ALA A 6 -12.76 -7.13 -7.13
C ALA A 6 -12.24 -6.04 -6.17
N ALA A 7 -11.96 -4.84 -6.70
CA ALA A 7 -11.54 -3.70 -5.89
C ALA A 7 -12.62 -3.25 -4.91
N LEU A 8 -13.89 -3.22 -5.37
CA LEU A 8 -15.03 -2.88 -4.53
C LEU A 8 -15.26 -3.93 -3.43
N LEU A 9 -15.09 -5.22 -3.74
CA LEU A 9 -15.21 -6.29 -2.75
C LEU A 9 -14.14 -6.16 -1.66
N ARG A 10 -12.88 -5.91 -2.03
CA ARG A 10 -11.79 -5.67 -1.07
C ARG A 10 -12.06 -4.46 -0.19
N LEU A 11 -12.58 -3.37 -0.77
CA LEU A 11 -12.97 -2.18 0.01
C LEU A 11 -14.10 -2.47 1.00
N LYS A 12 -15.13 -3.20 0.58
CA LYS A 12 -16.24 -3.63 1.45
C LYS A 12 -15.75 -4.45 2.64
N GLN A 13 -14.85 -5.40 2.38
CA GLN A 13 -14.24 -6.24 3.42
C GLN A 13 -13.50 -5.40 4.46
N GLN A 14 -12.67 -4.44 4.04
CA GLN A 14 -11.94 -3.59 4.98
C GLN A 14 -12.84 -2.63 5.75
N LEU A 15 -13.87 -2.10 5.10
CA LEU A 15 -14.85 -1.22 5.75
C LEU A 15 -15.89 -1.97 6.60
N LYS A 16 -15.91 -3.32 6.54
CA LYS A 16 -16.89 -4.19 7.20
C LYS A 16 -18.34 -3.85 6.83
N VAL A 17 -18.57 -3.57 5.54
CA VAL A 17 -19.88 -3.25 4.97
C VAL A 17 -20.23 -4.21 3.85
N THR A 18 -21.52 -4.41 3.58
CA THR A 18 -21.98 -5.31 2.51
C THR A 18 -22.58 -4.57 1.33
N GLU A 19 -23.10 -3.36 1.54
CA GLU A 19 -23.89 -2.62 0.56
C GLU A 19 -23.09 -1.52 -0.16
N ASP A 20 -23.27 -1.38 -1.48
CA ASP A 20 -22.58 -0.35 -2.29
C ASP A 20 -22.92 1.08 -1.84
N LYS A 21 -24.14 1.29 -1.31
CA LYS A 21 -24.55 2.61 -0.80
C LYS A 21 -23.75 3.04 0.43
N GLU A 22 -23.34 2.08 1.27
CA GLU A 22 -22.55 2.37 2.47
C GLU A 22 -21.11 2.70 2.08
N VAL A 23 -20.56 1.98 1.10
CA VAL A 23 -19.26 2.31 0.50
C VAL A 23 -19.30 3.72 -0.11
N ALA A 24 -20.33 4.06 -0.87
CA ALA A 24 -20.49 5.38 -1.45
C ALA A 24 -20.49 6.48 -0.36
N ALA A 25 -21.27 6.28 0.71
CA ALA A 25 -21.33 7.21 1.83
C ALA A 25 -19.96 7.40 2.51
N ARG A 26 -19.21 6.32 2.75
CA ARG A 26 -17.85 6.36 3.32
C ARG A 26 -16.85 7.09 2.43
N LEU A 27 -17.02 7.03 1.12
CA LEU A 27 -16.18 7.74 0.14
C LEU A 27 -16.64 9.18 -0.11
N GLY A 28 -17.71 9.67 0.53
CA GLY A 28 -18.28 10.98 0.26
C GLY A 28 -18.95 11.10 -1.12
N LEU A 29 -19.40 9.97 -1.68
CA LEU A 29 -20.08 9.88 -2.97
C LEU A 29 -21.56 9.55 -2.80
N SER A 30 -22.38 9.93 -3.78
CA SER A 30 -23.75 9.40 -3.88
C SER A 30 -23.74 7.98 -4.43
N ALA A 31 -24.73 7.15 -4.06
CA ALA A 31 -24.88 5.80 -4.59
C ALA A 31 -25.00 5.78 -6.13
N SER A 32 -25.66 6.78 -6.71
CA SER A 32 -25.76 6.97 -8.16
C SER A 32 -24.40 7.25 -8.80
N ALA A 33 -23.57 8.10 -8.17
CA ALA A 33 -22.22 8.39 -8.67
C ALA A 33 -21.33 7.14 -8.69
N LEU A 34 -21.39 6.31 -7.65
CA LEU A 34 -20.65 5.05 -7.60
C LEU A 34 -21.13 4.06 -8.68
N ASN A 35 -22.44 3.94 -8.88
CA ASN A 35 -23.02 3.07 -9.91
C ASN A 35 -22.62 3.52 -11.34
N MET A 36 -22.68 4.82 -11.64
CA MET A 36 -22.21 5.35 -12.94
C MET A 36 -20.72 5.07 -13.16
N ARG A 37 -19.89 5.21 -12.13
CA ARG A 37 -18.47 4.88 -12.18
C ARG A 37 -18.23 3.39 -12.44
N LYS A 38 -19.00 2.52 -11.77
CA LYS A 38 -18.98 1.06 -11.98
C LYS A 38 -19.26 0.70 -13.44
N LYS A 39 -20.31 1.27 -14.03
CA LYS A 39 -20.67 1.07 -15.45
C LYS A 39 -19.56 1.53 -16.42
N ARG A 40 -18.79 2.55 -16.05
CA ARG A 40 -17.68 3.10 -16.83
C ARG A 40 -16.33 2.45 -16.53
N GLY A 41 -16.26 1.52 -15.57
CA GLY A 41 -15.00 0.91 -15.12
C GLY A 41 -14.03 1.87 -14.43
N ASN A 42 -14.51 3.03 -13.95
CA ASN A 42 -13.66 4.07 -13.36
C ASN A 42 -13.71 4.03 -11.83
N PHE A 43 -12.81 3.25 -11.21
CA PHE A 43 -12.78 3.08 -9.76
C PHE A 43 -12.42 4.40 -9.04
N PRO A 44 -13.07 4.74 -7.90
CA PRO A 44 -12.82 5.97 -7.15
C PRO A 44 -11.52 5.90 -6.34
N THR A 45 -10.39 5.68 -7.01
CA THR A 45 -9.06 5.53 -6.39
C THR A 45 -8.72 6.74 -5.53
N LYS A 46 -8.94 7.97 -6.02
CA LYS A 46 -8.60 9.20 -5.28
C LYS A 46 -9.36 9.27 -3.96
N GLU A 47 -10.64 8.93 -3.97
CA GLU A 47 -11.51 8.95 -2.80
C GLU A 47 -11.11 7.85 -1.79
N VAL A 48 -10.69 6.66 -2.25
CA VAL A 48 -10.18 5.59 -1.37
C VAL A 48 -8.90 6.02 -0.65
N PHE A 49 -7.95 6.62 -1.38
CA PHE A 49 -6.72 7.14 -0.77
C PHE A 49 -7.01 8.29 0.21
N ALA A 50 -7.96 9.17 -0.13
CA ALA A 50 -8.38 10.25 0.74
C ALA A 50 -9.06 9.74 2.02
N LEU A 51 -9.87 8.68 1.94
CA LEU A 51 -10.50 8.04 3.09
C LEU A 51 -9.44 7.43 4.02
N ALA A 52 -8.49 6.68 3.47
CA ALA A 52 -7.41 6.08 4.26
C ALA A 52 -6.51 7.12 4.95
N ALA A 53 -6.32 8.30 4.33
CA ALA A 53 -5.54 9.39 4.91
C ALA A 53 -6.31 10.18 5.99
N GLN A 54 -7.62 10.41 5.80
CA GLN A 54 -8.45 11.18 6.73
C GLN A 54 -8.93 10.37 7.94
N SER A 55 -9.07 9.05 7.76
CA SER A 55 -9.58 8.14 8.79
C SER A 55 -8.66 6.94 8.97
N PRO A 56 -7.41 7.15 9.41
CA PRO A 56 -6.44 6.07 9.58
C PRO A 56 -6.91 4.97 10.56
N GLU A 57 -7.80 5.30 11.50
CA GLU A 57 -8.42 4.39 12.45
C GLU A 57 -9.29 3.30 11.78
N LEU A 58 -9.74 3.52 10.54
CA LEU A 58 -10.49 2.52 9.78
C LEU A 58 -9.58 1.38 9.26
N GLY A 59 -8.26 1.55 9.31
CA GLY A 59 -7.31 0.52 8.90
C GLY A 59 -7.33 0.19 7.41
N VAL A 60 -7.98 1.02 6.58
CA VAL A 60 -8.06 0.82 5.13
C VAL A 60 -6.66 0.87 4.52
N ASP A 61 -6.32 -0.15 3.74
CA ASP A 61 -5.12 -0.19 2.92
C ASP A 61 -5.50 0.16 1.48
N PRO A 62 -5.26 1.40 1.04
CA PRO A 62 -5.69 1.85 -0.28
C PRO A 62 -4.94 1.14 -1.41
N ASP A 63 -3.70 0.69 -1.18
CA ASP A 63 -2.92 -0.04 -2.18
C ASP A 63 -3.49 -1.44 -2.36
N TRP A 64 -3.80 -2.15 -1.27
CA TRP A 64 -4.51 -3.43 -1.31
C TRP A 64 -5.86 -3.31 -2.01
N VAL A 65 -6.64 -2.27 -1.73
CA VAL A 65 -7.96 -2.05 -2.32
C VAL A 65 -7.90 -1.77 -3.82
N VAL A 66 -6.87 -1.09 -4.32
CA VAL A 66 -6.79 -0.74 -5.75
C VAL A 66 -6.10 -1.83 -6.55
N THR A 67 -5.08 -2.48 -5.99
CA THR A 67 -4.18 -3.35 -6.74
C THR A 67 -4.31 -4.83 -6.39
N GLY A 68 -4.91 -5.17 -5.24
CA GLY A 68 -4.86 -6.53 -4.70
C GLY A 68 -3.48 -6.89 -4.17
N THR A 69 -2.61 -5.89 -3.91
CA THR A 69 -1.31 -6.08 -3.27
C THR A 69 -1.14 -5.01 -2.21
N SER A 70 -0.93 -5.43 -0.97
CA SER A 70 -0.70 -4.50 0.13
C SER A 70 0.75 -4.00 0.07
N SER A 71 0.95 -2.68 0.03
CA SER A 71 2.27 -2.09 0.25
C SER A 71 2.72 -2.20 1.72
N ARG A 72 1.79 -2.54 2.62
CA ARG A 72 2.04 -2.78 4.04
C ARG A 72 2.43 -4.21 4.36
N MET A 73 2.36 -5.12 3.37
CA MET A 73 2.58 -6.57 3.44
C MET A 73 2.71 -7.11 4.87
N GLU A 74 1.60 -7.66 5.36
CA GLU A 74 1.65 -8.69 6.40
C GLU A 74 2.42 -9.88 5.82
N THR A 75 3.39 -10.32 6.58
CA THR A 75 4.18 -11.49 6.30
C THR A 75 3.47 -12.64 7.00
N ASP A 76 3.09 -13.71 6.29
CA ASP A 76 2.52 -14.90 6.96
C ASP A 76 3.54 -15.53 7.93
N ASP A 77 4.82 -15.20 7.73
CA ASP A 77 5.92 -15.58 8.61
C ASP A 77 5.94 -14.70 9.88
N LYS A 78 5.77 -15.35 11.02
CA LYS A 78 5.81 -14.71 12.35
C LYS A 78 7.15 -14.06 12.64
N GLU A 79 8.24 -14.61 12.11
CA GLU A 79 9.59 -14.06 12.29
C GLU A 79 9.77 -12.77 11.50
N GLU A 80 9.31 -12.75 10.24
CA GLU A 80 9.37 -11.56 9.40
C GLU A 80 8.46 -10.44 9.95
N ALA A 81 7.30 -10.79 10.51
CA ALA A 81 6.39 -9.83 11.13
C ALA A 81 7.00 -9.20 12.39
N TYR A 82 7.64 -10.02 13.21
CA TYR A 82 8.34 -9.58 14.41
C TYR A 82 9.54 -8.70 14.07
N LEU A 83 10.31 -9.05 13.03
CA LEU A 83 11.41 -8.23 12.53
C LEU A 83 10.91 -6.86 12.07
N MET A 84 9.80 -6.81 11.32
CA MET A 84 9.20 -5.55 10.87
C MET A 84 8.69 -4.70 12.03
N GLN A 85 8.12 -5.30 13.08
CA GLN A 85 7.74 -4.60 14.30
C GLN A 85 8.97 -3.99 15.00
N CYS A 86 10.02 -4.79 15.21
CA CYS A 86 11.27 -4.33 15.83
C CYS A 86 11.90 -3.21 15.00
N TYR A 87 11.99 -3.37 13.68
CA TYR A 87 12.55 -2.38 12.77
C TYR A 87 11.84 -1.03 12.88
N ARG A 88 10.50 -1.01 12.99
CA ARG A 88 9.73 0.24 13.13
C ARG A 88 10.10 1.03 14.38
N LEU A 89 10.43 0.36 15.48
CA LEU A 89 10.77 0.95 16.77
C LEU A 89 12.21 1.49 16.85
N LEU A 90 13.10 1.10 15.93
CA LEU A 90 14.51 1.50 15.94
C LEU A 90 14.72 2.98 15.59
N SER A 91 15.80 3.54 16.16
CA SER A 91 16.35 4.83 15.75
C SER A 91 16.85 4.79 14.30
N GLN A 92 17.03 5.95 13.65
CA GLN A 92 17.54 5.98 12.27
C GLN A 92 18.96 5.43 12.15
N HIS A 93 19.79 5.63 13.18
CA HIS A 93 21.12 5.06 13.25
C HIS A 93 21.07 3.52 13.24
N ASP A 94 20.22 2.95 14.10
CA ASP A 94 20.15 1.49 14.29
C ASP A 94 19.49 0.80 13.11
N LYS A 95 18.53 1.45 12.44
CA LYS A 95 18.00 0.99 11.14
C LYS A 95 19.11 0.87 10.10
N GLY A 96 19.99 1.87 10.02
CA GLY A 96 21.13 1.85 9.11
C GLY A 96 22.11 0.71 9.42
N MET A 97 22.37 0.44 10.70
CA MET A 97 23.21 -0.69 11.12
C MET A 97 22.58 -2.05 10.79
N LEU A 98 21.30 -2.23 11.11
CA LEU A 98 20.57 -3.46 10.83
C LEU A 98 20.51 -3.77 9.33
N LEU A 99 20.26 -2.77 8.49
CA LEU A 99 20.27 -2.93 7.03
C LEU A 99 21.65 -3.34 6.50
N LYS A 100 22.73 -2.76 7.03
CA LYS A 100 24.10 -3.15 6.64
C LYS A 100 24.37 -4.62 6.96
N ILE A 101 24.05 -5.06 8.18
CA ILE A 101 24.25 -6.45 8.61
C ILE A 101 23.42 -7.39 7.74
N ALA A 102 22.14 -7.10 7.55
CA ALA A 102 21.25 -7.91 6.72
C ALA A 102 21.76 -8.02 5.27
N ALA A 103 22.25 -6.92 4.69
CA ALA A 103 22.83 -6.92 3.34
C ALA A 103 24.14 -7.73 3.26
N THR A 104 24.98 -7.66 4.29
CA THR A 104 26.19 -8.50 4.38
C THR A 104 25.86 -9.98 4.50
N MET A 105 24.87 -10.33 5.33
CA MET A 105 24.46 -11.72 5.57
C MET A 105 23.72 -12.34 4.37
N ALA A 106 22.94 -11.54 3.64
CA ALA A 106 22.22 -11.99 2.44
C ALA A 106 23.11 -12.11 1.19
N ASP A 107 24.44 -12.02 1.36
CA ASP A 107 25.45 -12.02 0.28
C ASP A 107 25.17 -10.98 -0.82
N VAL A 108 24.46 -9.91 -0.46
CA VAL A 108 24.29 -8.69 -1.28
C VAL A 108 25.59 -7.88 -1.30
N ALA A 109 26.62 -8.34 -0.58
CA ALA A 109 27.98 -7.81 -0.56
C ALA A 109 28.68 -7.79 -1.94
N ASN A 110 28.13 -8.48 -2.95
CA ASN A 110 28.57 -8.37 -4.35
C ASN A 110 27.90 -7.24 -5.16
N LEU A 111 26.95 -6.49 -4.58
CA LEU A 111 26.48 -5.25 -5.19
C LEU A 111 27.31 -4.10 -4.63
N SER A 112 28.06 -3.43 -5.50
CA SER A 112 28.82 -2.24 -5.14
C SER A 112 27.87 -1.18 -4.54
N GLY A 113 28.41 -0.29 -3.70
CA GLY A 113 27.63 0.82 -3.13
C GLY A 113 26.92 1.65 -4.20
N GLU A 114 27.53 1.82 -5.38
CA GLU A 114 26.90 2.44 -6.55
C GLU A 114 25.68 1.68 -7.07
N GLU A 115 25.70 0.34 -7.05
CA GLU A 115 24.58 -0.49 -7.52
C GLU A 115 23.40 -0.47 -6.54
N ILE A 116 23.68 -0.34 -5.25
CA ILE A 116 22.66 -0.11 -4.20
C ILE A 116 22.05 1.29 -4.38
N GLU A 117 22.87 2.33 -4.53
CA GLU A 117 22.38 3.70 -4.76
C GLU A 117 21.65 3.85 -6.10
N ARG A 118 22.08 3.15 -7.16
CA ARG A 118 21.39 3.11 -8.45
C ARG A 118 20.01 2.45 -8.34
N ARG A 119 19.88 1.37 -7.57
CA ARG A 119 18.58 0.69 -7.35
C ARG A 119 17.64 1.53 -6.48
N LEU A 120 18.14 2.16 -5.41
CA LEU A 120 17.37 3.09 -4.59
C LEU A 120 17.01 4.38 -5.35
N GLY A 121 17.91 4.87 -6.20
CA GLY A 121 17.70 6.00 -7.10
C GLY A 121 16.65 5.73 -8.17
N ASN A 122 16.67 4.54 -8.78
CA ASN A 122 15.65 4.10 -9.74
C ASN A 122 14.28 3.87 -9.09
N TYR A 123 14.24 3.38 -7.85
CA TYR A 123 13.01 3.29 -7.06
C TYR A 123 12.38 4.68 -6.83
N ASN A 124 13.20 5.69 -6.49
CA ASN A 124 12.76 7.07 -6.31
C ASN A 124 12.44 7.80 -7.63
N ALA A 125 13.14 7.47 -8.73
CA ALA A 125 12.90 8.03 -10.06
C ALA A 125 11.59 7.48 -10.68
N GLY A 126 11.28 6.20 -10.46
CA GLY A 126 9.99 5.59 -10.81
C GLY A 126 8.83 6.26 -10.07
N ARG A 127 9.06 6.68 -8.82
CA ARG A 127 8.10 7.44 -8.01
C ARG A 127 7.86 8.88 -8.51
N LYS A 128 8.87 9.52 -9.13
CA LYS A 128 8.72 10.87 -9.73
C LYS A 128 8.04 10.85 -11.11
N LYS A 129 8.15 9.77 -11.89
CA LYS A 129 7.48 9.65 -13.19
C LYS A 129 5.97 9.34 -13.11
N GLY A 130 5.44 9.06 -11.91
CA GLY A 130 4.01 8.91 -11.64
C GLY A 130 3.26 10.19 -11.23
N LYS A 131 3.93 11.36 -11.26
CA LYS A 131 3.31 12.69 -11.08
C LYS A 131 3.41 13.52 -12.36
N LYS A 132 2.64 13.16 -13.37
CA LYS A 132 2.12 14.09 -14.39
C LYS A 132 0.68 13.69 -14.70
#